data_AF-A0A847ZUA0-F1
#
_entry.id   AF-A0A847ZUA0-F1
#
_cell.length_a   1.000
_cell.length_b   1.000
_cell.length_c   1.000
_cell.angle_alpha   90.00
_cell.angle_beta   90.00
_cell.angle_gamma   90.00
#
_symmetry.space_group_name_H-M   'P 1'
#
loop_
_entity.id
_entity.type
_entity.pdbx_description
1 polymer ?
#
loop_
_entity_poly.entity_id
_entity_poly.type
_entity_poly.pdbx_seq_one_letter_code
_entity_poly.pdbx_strand_id
1 'polypeptide(L)'
;LLITRYDQVRAGRGDMLKIDDVLEILLVPLLGVIPESEQVLRASNIGQPVTLANPMSAPARAYSDAARRLLGDAVAMNVPHERYNLISRIFGGRAA
;
A
#
# COMPACT_ATOMS: atom_id res chain seq x y z
N LEU A 1 -0.96 -5.26 -13.26
CA LEU A 1 -0.40 -5.90 -12.06
C LEU A 1 -1.02 -5.28 -10.81
N LEU A 2 -1.39 -6.08 -9.82
CA LEU A 2 -1.72 -5.60 -8.47
C LEU A 2 -0.73 -6.22 -7.49
N ILE A 3 -0.07 -5.39 -6.70
CA ILE A 3 0.78 -5.85 -5.59
C ILE A 3 -0.07 -5.77 -4.34
N THR A 4 -0.42 -6.91 -3.76
CA THR A 4 -1.30 -6.99 -2.58
C THR A 4 -0.53 -7.35 -1.32
N ARG A 5 -1.07 -6.96 -0.16
CA ARG A 5 -0.43 -7.14 1.15
C ARG A 5 0.99 -6.58 1.20
N TYR A 6 1.20 -5.43 0.55
CA TYR A 6 2.49 -4.78 0.56
C TYR A 6 2.76 -4.17 1.94
N ASP A 7 3.89 -4.53 2.53
CA ASP A 7 4.39 -3.93 3.76
C ASP A 7 5.69 -3.17 3.44
N GLN A 8 5.59 -1.84 3.52
CA GLN A 8 6.69 -0.96 3.20
C GLN A 8 7.88 -1.10 4.15
N VAL A 9 7.65 -1.35 5.43
CA VAL A 9 8.72 -1.47 6.42
C VAL A 9 9.51 -2.75 6.15
N ARG A 10 8.80 -3.85 5.85
CA ARG A 10 9.42 -5.12 5.46
C ARG A 10 10.18 -4.99 4.15
N ALA A 11 9.63 -4.26 3.17
CA ALA A 11 10.33 -4.00 1.92
C ALA A 11 11.58 -3.12 2.10
N GLY A 12 11.51 -2.11 2.97
CA GLY A 12 12.64 -1.24 3.31
C GLY A 12 13.79 -1.99 4.01
N ARG A 13 13.46 -3.05 4.76
CA ARG A 13 14.44 -3.92 5.45
C ARG A 13 14.99 -5.05 4.58
N GLY A 14 14.41 -5.31 3.41
CA GLY A 14 14.79 -6.43 2.54
C GLY A 14 14.09 -7.75 2.86
N ASP A 15 13.14 -7.77 3.80
CA ASP A 15 12.31 -8.94 4.12
C ASP A 15 11.18 -9.18 3.09
N MET A 16 11.00 -8.23 2.18
CA MET A 16 10.04 -8.24 1.08
C MET A 16 10.66 -7.54 -0.14
N LEU A 17 10.31 -7.96 -1.36
CA LEU A 17 10.74 -7.29 -2.59
C LEU A 17 10.21 -5.86 -2.68
N LYS A 18 11.00 -4.95 -3.26
CA LYS A 18 10.52 -3.60 -3.56
C LYS A 18 9.61 -3.63 -4.78
N ILE A 19 8.75 -2.63 -4.88
CA ILE A 19 7.84 -2.49 -6.03
C ILE A 19 8.63 -2.43 -7.34
N ASP A 20 9.72 -1.67 -7.36
CA ASP A 20 10.55 -1.50 -8.57
C ASP A 20 11.16 -2.82 -9.03
N ASP A 21 11.67 -3.65 -8.10
CA ASP A 21 12.22 -4.98 -8.41
C ASP A 21 11.14 -5.89 -9.04
N VAL A 22 9.92 -5.85 -8.51
CA VAL A 22 8.79 -6.64 -9.05
C VAL A 22 8.44 -6.19 -10.47
N LEU A 23 8.45 -4.88 -10.73
CA LEU A 23 8.14 -4.34 -12.06
C LEU A 23 9.23 -4.64 -13.08
N GLU A 24 10.50 -4.62 -12.67
CA GLU A 24 11.64 -5.01 -13.51
C GLU A 24 11.54 -6.48 -13.93
N ILE A 25 11.20 -7.36 -12.99
CA ILE A 25 11.10 -8.81 -13.26
C ILE A 25 9.89 -9.13 -14.15
N LEU A 26 8.72 -8.57 -13.82
CA LEU A 26 7.47 -8.98 -14.45
C LEU A 26 7.17 -8.23 -15.75
N LEU A 27 7.69 -7.01 -15.92
CA LEU A 27 7.45 -6.16 -17.08
C LEU A 27 5.95 -5.94 -17.40
N VAL A 28 5.12 -5.91 -16.35
CA VAL A 28 3.66 -5.67 -16.45
C VAL A 28 3.30 -4.33 -15.83
N PRO A 29 2.46 -3.50 -16.47
CA PRO A 29 2.01 -2.23 -15.91
C PRO A 29 1.36 -2.38 -14.53
N LEU A 30 1.74 -1.51 -13.58
CA LEU A 30 1.16 -1.48 -12.25
C LEU A 30 -0.21 -0.79 -12.27
N LEU A 31 -1.23 -1.44 -11.69
CA LEU A 31 -2.56 -0.86 -11.50
C LEU A 31 -2.77 -0.34 -10.08
N GLY A 32 -2.07 -0.91 -9.10
CA GLY A 32 -2.20 -0.49 -7.70
C GLY A 32 -1.36 -1.32 -6.75
N VAL A 33 -1.11 -0.71 -5.59
CA VAL A 33 -0.42 -1.33 -4.45
C VAL A 33 -1.40 -1.32 -3.28
N ILE A 34 -1.79 -2.50 -2.82
CA ILE A 34 -2.72 -2.67 -1.71
C ILE A 34 -1.90 -2.95 -0.45
N PRO A 35 -1.93 -2.06 0.56
CA PRO A 35 -1.15 -2.27 1.78
C PRO A 35 -1.68 -3.48 2.56
N GLU A 36 -0.79 -4.14 3.29
CA GLU A 36 -1.19 -5.10 4.32
C GLU A 36 -2.08 -4.40 5.36
N SER A 37 -3.22 -5.00 5.70
CA SER A 37 -4.20 -4.37 6.58
C SER A 37 -5.17 -5.37 7.22
N GLU A 38 -5.27 -5.32 8.54
CA GLU A 38 -6.28 -6.03 9.34
C GLU A 38 -7.72 -5.70 8.93
N GLN A 39 -7.95 -4.55 8.29
CA GLN A 39 -9.27 -4.14 7.85
C GLN A 39 -9.82 -5.04 6.74
N VAL A 40 -8.95 -5.64 5.93
CA VAL A 40 -9.35 -6.63 4.91
C VAL A 40 -9.83 -7.90 5.58
N LEU A 41 -9.11 -8.40 6.60
CA LEU A 41 -9.50 -9.58 7.36
C LEU A 41 -10.82 -9.35 8.10
N ARG A 42 -10.98 -8.20 8.77
CA ARG A 42 -12.22 -7.83 9.47
C ARG A 42 -13.42 -7.79 8.52
N ALA A 43 -13.26 -7.18 7.35
CA ALA A 43 -14.32 -7.13 6.34
C ALA A 43 -14.69 -8.54 5.84
N SER A 44 -13.69 -9.39 5.59
CA SER A 44 -13.90 -10.80 5.22
C SER A 44 -14.69 -11.57 6.27
N ASN A 45 -14.39 -11.38 7.56
CA ASN A 45 -15.05 -12.09 8.66
C ASN A 45 -16.55 -11.75 8.78
N ILE A 46 -16.97 -10.57 8.30
CA ILE A 46 -18.38 -10.16 8.26
C ILE A 46 -19.02 -10.38 6.88
N GLY A 47 -18.31 -11.02 5.94
CA GLY A 47 -18.82 -11.34 4.61
C GLY A 47 -19.02 -10.12 3.70
N GLN A 48 -18.30 -9.01 3.95
CA GLN A 48 -18.41 -7.80 3.15
C GLN A 48 -17.07 -7.41 2.52
N PRO A 49 -17.04 -6.91 1.27
CA PRO A 49 -15.83 -6.33 0.69
C PRO A 49 -15.30 -5.15 1.53
N VAL A 50 -13.99 -5.04 1.68
CA VAL A 50 -13.35 -3.93 2.43
C VAL A 50 -13.74 -2.55 1.88
N THR A 51 -14.01 -2.48 0.57
CA THR A 51 -14.47 -1.26 -0.12
C THR A 51 -15.85 -0.77 0.35
N LEU A 52 -16.69 -1.68 0.86
CA LEU A 52 -18.01 -1.36 1.40
C LEU A 52 -17.99 -1.29 2.94
N ALA A 53 -17.31 -2.24 3.59
CA ALA A 53 -17.24 -2.32 5.05
C ALA A 53 -16.47 -1.14 5.67
N ASN A 54 -15.42 -0.66 5.00
CA ASN A 54 -14.70 0.55 5.41
C ASN A 54 -14.15 1.32 4.20
N PRO A 55 -14.98 2.15 3.55
CA PRO A 55 -14.60 2.89 2.33
C PRO A 55 -13.45 3.87 2.55
N MET A 56 -13.27 4.34 3.79
CA MET A 56 -12.21 5.28 4.18
C MET A 56 -10.92 4.56 4.62
N SER A 57 -10.84 3.24 4.49
CA SER A 57 -9.62 2.50 4.76
C SER A 57 -8.60 2.67 3.63
N ALA A 58 -7.31 2.54 3.96
CA ALA A 58 -6.25 2.53 2.97
C ALA A 58 -6.42 1.44 1.89
N PRO A 59 -6.70 0.16 2.23
CA PRO A 59 -6.93 -0.86 1.21
C PRO A 59 -8.18 -0.59 0.37
N ALA A 60 -9.27 -0.06 0.95
CA ALA A 60 -10.47 0.29 0.19
C ALA A 60 -10.16 1.34 -0.89
N ARG A 61 -9.51 2.46 -0.51
CA ARG A 61 -9.11 3.48 -1.49
C ARG A 61 -8.17 2.93 -2.54
N ALA A 62 -7.20 2.11 -2.16
CA ALA A 62 -6.24 1.53 -3.10
C ALA A 62 -6.92 0.61 -4.13
N TYR A 63 -7.89 -0.21 -3.70
CA TYR A 63 -8.70 -1.02 -4.62
C TYR A 63 -9.58 -0.16 -5.53
N SER A 64 -10.23 0.87 -4.98
CA SER A 64 -11.08 1.78 -5.76
C SER A 64 -10.27 2.52 -6.84
N ASP A 65 -9.09 3.04 -6.49
CA ASP A 65 -8.21 3.71 -7.44
C ASP A 65 -7.68 2.74 -8.51
N ALA A 66 -7.36 1.51 -8.12
CA ALA A 66 -6.94 0.48 -9.07
C ALA A 66 -8.05 0.13 -10.07
N ALA A 67 -9.29 0.00 -9.60
CA ALA A 67 -10.45 -0.22 -10.46
C ALA A 67 -10.68 0.94 -11.44
N ARG A 68 -10.53 2.19 -10.95
CA ARG A 68 -10.61 3.38 -11.81
C ARG A 68 -9.53 3.39 -12.89
N ARG A 69 -8.26 3.09 -12.55
CA ARG A 69 -7.18 2.96 -13.55
C ARG A 69 -7.47 1.85 -14.55
N LEU A 70 -8.02 0.72 -14.10
CA LEU A 70 -8.41 -0.39 -14.98
C LEU A 70 -9.50 0.04 -15.98
N LEU A 71 -10.40 0.93 -15.58
CA LEU A 71 -11.45 1.51 -16.44
C LEU A 71 -10.92 2.64 -17.35
N GLY A 72 -9.65 3.04 -17.22
CA GLY A 72 -9.01 4.05 -18.06
C GLY A 72 -8.87 5.43 -17.42
N ASP A 73 -9.30 5.62 -16.17
CA ASP A 73 -9.13 6.90 -15.48
C ASP A 73 -7.65 7.19 -15.18
N ALA A 74 -7.22 8.43 -15.40
CA ALA A 74 -5.91 8.92 -14.99
C ALA A 74 -5.87 9.26 -13.48
N VAL A 75 -5.76 8.23 -12.63
CA VAL A 75 -5.65 8.38 -11.17
C VAL A 75 -4.18 8.26 -10.73
N ALA A 76 -3.66 9.26 -10.02
CA ALA A 76 -2.29 9.26 -9.50
C ALA A 76 -2.03 8.03 -8.60
N MET A 77 -0.90 7.35 -8.77
CA MET A 77 -0.57 6.17 -7.97
C MET A 77 -0.16 6.58 -6.57
N ASN A 78 -0.88 6.09 -5.57
CA ASN A 78 -0.58 6.38 -4.18
C ASN A 78 0.19 5.20 -3.59
N VAL A 79 1.51 5.29 -3.61
CA VAL A 79 2.38 4.29 -2.99
C VAL A 79 2.51 4.65 -1.51
N PRO A 80 2.38 3.69 -0.58
CA PRO A 80 2.75 3.93 0.81
C PRO A 80 4.16 4.52 0.85
N HIS A 81 4.31 5.72 1.40
CA HIS A 81 5.61 6.35 1.62
C HIS A 81 5.89 6.39 3.12
N GLU A 82 7.11 6.02 3.52
CA GLU A 82 7.62 6.34 4.84
C GLU A 82 7.57 7.86 4.99
N ARG A 83 6.68 8.34 5.86
CA ARG A 83 6.86 9.68 6.41
C ARG A 83 8.08 9.58 7.32
N TYR A 84 9.26 9.87 6.77
CA TYR A 84 10.42 10.19 7.59
C TYR A 84 10.00 11.35 8.48
N ASN A 85 9.77 11.06 9.77
CA ASN A 85 9.52 12.09 10.75
C ASN A 85 10.79 12.91 10.85
N LEU A 86 10.86 14.03 10.11
CA LEU A 86 12.00 14.95 10.14
C LEU A 86 12.34 15.38 11.58
N ILE A 87 11.34 15.35 12.47
CA ILE A 87 11.41 15.60 13.90
C ILE A 87 12.24 14.54 14.65
N SER A 88 12.16 13.24 14.31
CA SER A 88 12.95 12.21 15.01
C SER A 88 14.45 12.31 14.72
N ARG A 89 14.83 12.89 13.58
CA ARG A 89 16.22 13.17 13.22
C ARG A 89 16.81 14.37 13.98
N ILE A 90 15.96 15.29 14.45
CA ILE A 90 16.37 16.49 15.18
C ILE A 90 16.31 16.28 16.70
N PHE A 91 15.34 15.49 17.20
CA PHE A 91 15.14 15.26 18.64
C PHE A 91 15.58 13.88 19.14
N GLY A 92 16.05 12.98 18.28
CA GLY A 92 16.55 11.64 18.66
C GLY A 92 18.02 11.59 19.10
N GLY A 93 18.71 12.73 19.15
CA GLY A 93 20.08 12.83 19.62
C GLY A 93 20.14 13.08 21.12
N ARG A 94 20.57 12.04 21.87
CA ARG A 94 20.89 12.00 23.31
C ARG A 94 19.73 11.58 24.23
N ALA A 95 19.57 10.26 24.38
CA ALA A 95 19.40 9.67 25.70
C ALA A 95 20.65 8.82 25.96
N ALA A 96 21.34 9.11 27.06
CA ALA A 96 22.46 8.35 27.59
C ALA A 96 21.97 7.02 28.20
#